data_AF-A0A9E5ZCJ4-F1
#
_entry.id   AF-A0A9E5ZCJ4-F1
#
_cell.length_a   1.000
_cell.length_b   1.000
_cell.length_c   1.000
_cell.angle_alpha   90.00
_cell.angle_beta   90.00
_cell.angle_gamma   90.00
#
_symmetry.space_group_name_H-M   'P 1'
#
loop_
_entity.id
_entity.type
_entity.pdbx_description
1 polymer ?
#
loop_
_entity_poly.entity_id
_entity_poly.type
_entity_poly.pdbx_seq_one_letter_code
_entity_poly.pdbx_strand_id
1 'polypeptide(L)' 'MYVVKMELISYDNKNASEYDILELFVRLLEKDIIDNPSNWLWSHKRWKHEYEDYH' A
#
# COMPACT_ATOMS: atom_id res chain seq x y z
N MET A 1 3.78 8.96 -19.23
CA MET A 1 3.52 10.08 -18.30
C MET A 1 3.03 9.46 -17.01
N TYR A 2 3.80 9.52 -15.93
CA TYR A 2 3.42 8.90 -14.67
C TYR A 2 2.43 9.81 -13.94
N VAL A 3 1.28 9.27 -13.54
CA VAL A 3 0.24 10.02 -12.83
C VAL A 3 0.37 9.68 -11.35
N VAL A 4 0.71 10.69 -10.54
CA VAL A 4 0.75 10.53 -9.08
C VAL A 4 -0.55 11.11 -8.52
N LYS A 5 -1.42 10.25 -8.00
CA LYS A 5 -2.56 10.67 -7.19
C LYS A 5 -2.15 10.67 -5.72
N MET A 6 -2.28 11.82 -5.07
CA MET A 6 -2.13 11.93 -3.62
C MET A 6 -3.53 12.09 -3.04
N GLU A 7 -3.95 11.13 -2.23
CA GLU A 7 -5.20 11.21 -1.48
C GLU A 7 -4.89 11.39 0.01
N LEU A 8 -5.68 12.23 0.67
CA LEU A 8 -5.49 12.55 2.08
C LEU A 8 -6.09 11.43 2.93
N ILE A 9 -5.23 10.66 3.59
CA ILE A 9 -5.61 9.42 4.29
C ILE A 9 -6.16 9.71 5.70
N SER A 10 -5.66 10.73 6.40
CA SER A 10 -6.29 11.24 7.64
C SER A 10 -5.80 12.65 8.00
N TYR A 11 -6.68 13.45 8.61
CA TYR A 11 -6.38 14.77 9.18
C TYR A 11 -6.04 14.72 10.68
N ASP A 12 -6.51 13.69 11.39
CA ASP A 12 -6.37 13.58 12.85
C ASP A 12 -5.98 12.16 13.22
N ASN A 13 -4.75 12.01 13.71
CA ASN A 13 -4.18 10.74 14.16
C ASN A 13 -4.63 10.37 15.59
N LYS A 14 -5.35 11.25 16.31
CA LYS A 14 -5.57 11.09 17.76
C LYS A 14 -6.61 10.02 18.14
N ASN A 15 -7.42 9.54 17.19
CA ASN A 15 -8.41 8.48 17.41
C ASN A 15 -8.32 7.32 16.41
N ALA A 16 -7.38 7.36 15.47
CA ALA A 16 -7.20 6.26 14.52
C ALA A 16 -6.44 5.12 15.21
N SER A 17 -6.95 3.90 15.11
CA SER A 17 -6.22 2.72 15.58
C SER A 17 -4.92 2.59 14.79
N GLU A 18 -3.89 2.01 15.41
CA GLU A 18 -2.52 1.89 14.83
C GLU A 18 -2.52 1.38 13.38
N TYR A 19 -3.51 0.58 12.99
CA TYR A 19 -3.63 -0.06 11.68
C TYR A 19 -4.70 0.54 10.75
N ASP A 20 -5.54 1.47 11.19
CA ASP A 20 -6.64 2.01 10.36
C ASP A 20 -6.10 2.73 9.11
N ILE A 21 -5.07 3.55 9.30
CA ILE A 21 -4.42 4.33 8.22
C ILE A 21 -3.72 3.37 7.25
N LEU A 22 -3.09 2.33 7.79
CA LEU A 22 -2.41 1.32 6.99
C LEU A 22 -3.41 0.51 6.17
N GLU A 23 -4.53 0.09 6.76
CA GLU A 23 -5.58 -0.65 6.06
C GLU A 23 -6.20 0.19 4.93
N LEU A 24 -6.48 1.46 5.19
CA LEU A 24 -6.99 2.37 4.16
C LEU A 24 -5.98 2.57 3.02
N PHE A 25 -4.70 2.74 3.36
CA PHE A 25 -3.63 2.81 2.36
C PHE A 25 -3.55 1.53 1.52
N VAL A 26 -3.59 0.35 2.13
CA VAL A 26 -3.53 -0.94 1.43
C VAL A 26 -4.75 -1.10 0.51
N ARG A 27 -5.96 -0.73 0.95
CA ARG A 27 -7.17 -0.77 0.12
C ARG A 27 -7.08 0.13 -1.11
N LEU A 28 -6.59 1.36 -0.94
CA LEU A 28 -6.40 2.29 -2.06
C LEU A 28 -5.35 1.76 -3.04
N LEU A 29 -4.24 1.22 -2.50
CA LEU A 29 -3.19 0.60 -3.29
C LEU A 29 -3.72 -0.58 -4.12
N GLU A 30 -4.49 -1.46 -3.51
CA GLU A 30 -5.05 -2.64 -4.17
C GLU A 30 -5.99 -2.24 -5.31
N LYS A 31 -6.82 -1.21 -5.09
CA LYS A 31 -7.68 -0.63 -6.14
C LYS A 31 -6.88 -0.06 -7.31
N ASP A 32 -5.79 0.65 -7.04
CA ASP A 32 -4.94 1.25 -8.09
C ASP A 32 -4.21 0.18 -8.92
N ILE A 33 -3.73 -0.89 -8.27
CA ILE A 33 -3.13 -2.05 -8.93
C ILE A 33 -4.14 -2.75 -9.85
N ILE A 34 -5.39 -2.92 -9.40
CA ILE A 34 -6.45 -3.56 -10.21
C ILE A 34 -6.86 -2.67 -11.38
N ASP A 35 -6.97 -1.36 -11.18
CA ASP A 35 -7.34 -0.40 -12.23
C ASP A 35 -6.25 -0.29 -13.31
N ASN A 36 -4.96 -0.31 -12.91
CA ASN A 36 -3.83 -0.17 -13.82
C ASN A 36 -2.70 -1.18 -13.53
N PRO A 37 -2.91 -2.48 -13.81
CA PRO A 37 -1.91 -3.51 -13.52
C PRO A 37 -0.61 -3.28 -14.30
N SER A 38 -0.68 -2.69 -15.49
CA SER A 38 0.51 -2.42 -16.32
C SER A 38 1.42 -1.33 -15.76
N ASN A 39 0.89 -0.44 -14.91
CA ASN A 39 1.68 0.61 -14.25
C ASN A 39 2.43 0.09 -13.03
N TRP A 40 2.08 -1.12 -12.56
CA TRP A 40 2.74 -1.73 -11.43
C TRP A 40 4.07 -2.36 -11.83
N LEU A 41 5.12 -2.07 -11.05
CA LEU A 41 6.43 -2.67 -11.23
C LEU A 41 6.42 -4.08 -10.67
N TRP A 42 5.91 -5.04 -11.45
CA TRP A 42 5.89 -6.47 -11.09
C TRP A 42 7.28 -7.05 -10.82
N SER A 43 8.32 -6.45 -11.40
CA SER A 43 9.72 -6.80 -11.14
C SER A 43 10.21 -6.37 -9.75
N HIS A 44 9.50 -5.47 -9.07
CA HIS A 44 9.83 -5.05 -7.72
C HIS A 44 9.33 -6.11 -6.73
N LYS A 45 10.25 -6.89 -6.14
CA LYS A 45 9.94 -7.85 -5.06
C LYS A 45 9.58 -7.09 -3.78
N ARG A 46 8.38 -6.50 -3.74
CA ARG A 46 7.88 -5.72 -2.60
C ARG A 46 7.62 -6.60 -1.37
N TRP A 47 7.27 -7.87 -1.61
CA TRP A 47 7.07 -8.88 -0.57
C TRP A 47 8.34 -9.71 -0.41
N LYS A 48 9.33 -9.15 0.29
CA LYS A 48 10.42 -9.93 0.89
C LYS A 48 10.13 -10.11 2.38
N HIS A 49 9.06 -10.82 2.70
CA HIS A 49 9.03 -11.53 3.98
C HIS A 49 9.48 -12.95 3.67
N GLU A 50 10.78 -13.10 3.45
CA GLU A 50 11.42 -14.36 3.78
C GLU A 50 11.28 -14.42 5.31
N TYR A 51 10.29 -15.17 5.80
CA TYR A 51 10.36 -15.71 7.14
C TYR A 51 11.63 -16.54 7.12
N GLU A 52 12.74 -15.93 7.55
CA GLU A 52 13.94 -16.66 7.88
C GLU A 52 13.51 -17.61 8.99
N ASP A 53 13.37 -18.86 8.59
CA ASP A 53 13.06 -20.02 9.42
C ASP A 53 14.04 -19.97 10.60
N TYR A 54 13.56 -19.49 11.76
CA TYR A 54 14.31 -19.51 13.00
C TYR A 54 14.44 -20.98 13.43
N HIS A 55 15.45 -21.65 12.89
CA HIS A 55 15.90 -22.98 13.27
C HIS A 55 16.91 -22.92 14.42
#